data_AF-A0A1K2ECF7-F1
#
_entry.id   AF-A0A1K2ECF7-F1
#
_cell.length_a   1.000
_cell.length_b   1.000
_cell.length_c   1.000
_cell.angle_alpha   90.00
_cell.angle_beta   90.00
_cell.angle_gamma   90.00
#
_symmetry.space_group_name_H-M   'P 1'
#
loop_
_entity.id
_entity.type
_entity.pdbx_description
1 polymer ?
#
loop_
_entity_poly.entity_id
_entity_poly.type
_entity_poly.pdbx_seq_one_letter_code
_entity_poly.pdbx_strand_id
1 'polypeptide(L)'
;MLVVDVDPVGAQAARARLARLADARRENARRVGLVEILEPWADRLRFLPRPSDLPAPDVQAVHRRTVGEVGASLSARPLNSAVETQREALTVWQPFGDELLTHWLETAGTGRVLDHIPDDTWQERGELLLRRYRNLAAAHTRCTKHRDPKENLGILRGALEETVAGRPLDARRLGLLRHAVESMVRRRGRPGSGQHSELRARQAAQAALPSHHTLAQLVLRRLSGLPQQTGAADVAPLVSDVSPREAAETGLPAGAVIPVAVRRVVEAALSAPISTLVERGVVPSAEVLAELVPQLVAAADSQAYQDPSLRTLMAANYRAFRNRRSLLLLDLARQVRTEELPWVGAVAEYRADDHGQEEVAHTALRQLGELAVQAIPGTLLPNPLVRELGVLARQADAGAPFVEELASDIFMGTFTPKFLAAARVAAELLGGTLYERYYGIDYAAVRNLAITEASESLRRTHRARTSPGFAKLCAARSGESDAQTWSIAANGKVIEQAQILTTHNLATLVGRVGISPAPGWADLARRCFTTVCLTTARTQGNPRPLSLIKDAAYAWRQMVFHLSLCGPEEQARLIARLDEETARHPAHVAVRLAPALTGLRQAAAGGSPEAGGGRRLLGWTTEAHWLAR
;
A
#
# COMPACT_ATOMS: atom_id res chain seq x y z
N MET A 1 2.94 -21.93 11.28
CA MET A 1 2.62 -22.13 12.71
C MET A 1 1.21 -21.61 12.91
N LEU A 2 0.21 -22.50 12.89
CA LEU A 2 -1.20 -22.15 13.02
C LEU A 2 -1.47 -21.81 14.50
N VAL A 3 -1.43 -20.53 14.83
CA VAL A 3 -2.02 -20.02 16.07
C VAL A 3 -3.39 -19.50 15.67
N VAL A 4 -4.43 -20.24 16.03
CA VAL A 4 -5.84 -19.91 15.75
C VAL A 4 -6.51 -19.67 17.08
N ASP A 5 -6.92 -18.44 17.34
CA ASP A 5 -7.61 -18.00 18.56
C ASP A 5 -9.14 -18.21 18.39
N VAL A 6 -9.80 -18.92 19.32
CA VAL A 6 -11.23 -19.33 19.29
C VAL A 6 -11.84 -19.14 20.70
N ASP A 7 -13.05 -18.61 20.86
CA ASP A 7 -13.83 -18.49 22.13
C ASP A 7 -13.49 -19.59 23.18
N PRO A 8 -13.21 -19.33 24.48
CA PRO A 8 -13.00 -20.39 25.47
C PRO A 8 -14.18 -21.33 25.63
N VAL A 9 -15.42 -20.86 25.47
CA VAL A 9 -16.59 -21.76 25.37
C VAL A 9 -16.52 -22.56 24.06
N GLY A 10 -16.07 -21.96 22.97
CA GLY A 10 -15.85 -22.61 21.66
C GLY A 10 -14.62 -23.53 21.58
N ALA A 11 -13.59 -23.33 22.40
CA ALA A 11 -12.35 -24.10 22.46
C ALA A 11 -12.48 -25.25 23.46
N GLN A 12 -13.25 -25.03 24.54
CA GLN A 12 -13.66 -26.06 25.48
C GLN A 12 -14.83 -26.87 24.92
N ALA A 13 -15.72 -26.28 24.12
CA ALA A 13 -16.69 -27.01 23.29
C ALA A 13 -16.01 -27.68 22.09
N ALA A 14 -15.04 -27.09 21.39
CA ALA A 14 -14.30 -27.80 20.33
C ALA A 14 -13.47 -28.95 20.92
N ARG A 15 -12.81 -28.77 22.08
CA ARG A 15 -12.17 -29.87 22.82
C ARG A 15 -13.18 -30.91 23.29
N ALA A 16 -14.30 -30.48 23.86
CA ALA A 16 -15.35 -31.37 24.36
C ALA A 16 -16.22 -31.98 23.25
N ARG A 17 -16.21 -31.46 22.01
CA ARG A 17 -17.04 -31.88 20.87
C ARG A 17 -16.22 -32.63 19.82
N LEU A 18 -14.94 -32.30 19.64
CA LEU A 18 -13.94 -33.26 19.13
C LEU A 18 -13.87 -34.50 20.04
N ALA A 19 -14.10 -34.33 21.36
CA ALA A 19 -14.27 -35.45 22.29
C ALA A 19 -15.68 -36.10 22.24
N ARG A 20 -16.79 -35.32 22.15
CA ARG A 20 -18.20 -35.78 22.13
C ARG A 20 -18.76 -36.20 20.75
N LEU A 21 -18.01 -36.14 19.65
CA LEU A 21 -18.28 -36.88 18.40
C LEU A 21 -18.07 -38.40 18.60
N ALA A 22 -18.57 -38.92 19.72
CA ALA A 22 -18.32 -40.25 20.26
C ALA A 22 -19.52 -41.18 20.08
N ASP A 23 -20.54 -40.80 19.30
CA ASP A 23 -21.81 -41.55 19.23
C ASP A 23 -22.21 -42.05 17.83
N ALA A 24 -21.24 -42.20 16.92
CA ALA A 24 -21.41 -43.07 15.76
C ALA A 24 -20.11 -43.81 15.43
N ARG A 25 -20.13 -45.15 15.42
CA ARG A 25 -18.97 -46.04 15.20
C ARG A 25 -18.11 -45.74 13.94
N ARG A 26 -18.60 -44.96 12.98
CA ARG A 26 -17.83 -44.50 11.79
C ARG A 26 -16.93 -43.28 12.06
N GLU A 27 -17.26 -42.43 13.04
CA GLU A 27 -16.46 -41.25 13.42
C GLU A 27 -15.13 -41.63 14.08
N ASN A 28 -15.08 -42.77 14.79
CA ASN A 28 -13.90 -43.15 15.58
C ASN A 28 -12.69 -43.54 14.70
N ALA A 29 -12.90 -44.21 13.55
CA ALA A 29 -11.81 -44.62 12.66
C ALA A 29 -11.10 -43.43 11.99
N ARG A 30 -11.84 -42.39 11.59
CA ARG A 30 -11.26 -41.18 11.01
C ARG A 30 -10.57 -40.31 12.04
N ARG A 31 -11.10 -40.25 13.26
CA ARG A 31 -10.46 -39.58 14.40
C ARG A 31 -9.12 -40.21 14.74
N VAL A 32 -9.07 -41.54 14.85
CA VAL A 32 -7.84 -42.30 15.06
C VAL A 32 -6.87 -42.05 13.90
N GLY A 33 -7.33 -42.16 12.64
CA GLY A 33 -6.49 -41.89 11.48
C GLY A 33 -5.93 -40.45 11.43
N LEU A 34 -6.71 -39.43 11.83
CA LEU A 34 -6.21 -38.06 11.93
C LEU A 34 -5.18 -37.92 13.05
N VAL A 35 -5.40 -38.55 14.21
CA VAL A 35 -4.43 -38.54 15.31
C VAL A 35 -3.13 -39.23 14.88
N GLU A 36 -3.20 -40.39 14.22
CA GLU A 36 -2.04 -41.11 13.68
C GLU A 36 -1.25 -40.26 12.66
N ILE A 37 -1.93 -39.47 11.83
CA ILE A 37 -1.27 -38.54 10.88
C ILE A 37 -0.56 -37.38 11.62
N LEU A 38 -1.15 -36.87 12.70
CA LEU A 38 -0.66 -35.68 13.41
C LEU A 38 0.33 -35.98 14.53
N GLU A 39 0.25 -37.16 15.15
CA GLU A 39 1.07 -37.60 16.28
C GLU A 39 2.58 -37.41 16.04
N PRO A 40 3.16 -37.78 14.87
CA PRO A 40 4.59 -37.60 14.61
C PRO A 40 5.07 -36.15 14.63
N TRP A 41 4.14 -35.19 14.64
CA TRP A 41 4.40 -33.76 14.60
C TRP A 41 3.94 -33.04 15.86
N ALA A 42 3.26 -33.72 16.80
CA ALA A 42 2.57 -33.08 17.92
C ALA A 42 3.53 -32.42 18.93
N ASP A 43 4.78 -32.88 19.00
CA ASP A 43 5.87 -32.31 19.81
C ASP A 43 6.47 -31.03 19.17
N ARG A 44 6.35 -30.89 17.84
CA ARG A 44 6.94 -29.79 17.06
C ARG A 44 5.91 -28.74 16.62
N LEU A 45 4.66 -29.16 16.42
CA LEU A 45 3.59 -28.35 15.84
C LEU A 45 2.38 -28.32 16.77
N ARG A 46 1.86 -27.12 16.97
CA ARG A 46 0.61 -26.92 17.69
C ARG A 46 -0.56 -27.08 16.73
N PHE A 47 -1.32 -28.16 16.89
CA PHE A 47 -2.54 -28.43 16.12
C PHE A 47 -3.83 -27.99 16.84
N LEU A 48 -3.73 -27.68 18.13
CA LEU A 48 -4.88 -27.23 18.92
C LEU A 48 -5.02 -25.70 18.87
N PRO A 49 -6.22 -25.17 18.55
CA PRO A 49 -6.50 -23.75 18.62
C PRO A 49 -6.27 -23.21 20.05
N ARG A 50 -5.93 -21.94 20.16
CA ARG A 50 -5.85 -21.18 21.40
C ARG A 50 -7.26 -20.70 21.79
N PRO A 51 -7.67 -20.84 23.06
CA PRO A 51 -8.85 -20.17 23.58
C PRO A 51 -8.72 -18.63 23.49
N SER A 52 -9.81 -17.90 23.24
CA SER A 52 -9.83 -16.44 23.07
C SER A 52 -11.21 -15.87 23.37
N ASP A 53 -11.38 -15.07 24.42
CA ASP A 53 -12.68 -14.46 24.82
C ASP A 53 -13.25 -13.43 23.82
N LEU A 54 -12.65 -13.31 22.64
CA LEU A 54 -13.06 -12.33 21.64
C LEU A 54 -14.35 -12.78 20.94
N PRO A 55 -15.28 -11.85 20.66
CA PRO A 55 -16.47 -12.17 19.89
C PRO A 55 -16.08 -12.69 18.52
N ALA A 56 -16.94 -13.56 17.95
CA ALA A 56 -16.78 -14.01 16.58
C ALA A 56 -16.68 -12.79 15.64
N PRO A 57 -15.72 -12.78 14.69
CA PRO A 57 -15.60 -11.68 13.75
C PRO A 57 -16.90 -11.46 12.99
N ASP A 58 -17.30 -10.20 12.83
CA ASP A 58 -18.37 -9.84 11.89
C ASP A 58 -17.98 -10.33 10.50
N VAL A 59 -18.89 -11.06 9.86
CA VAL A 59 -18.71 -11.70 8.55
C VAL A 59 -18.54 -10.64 7.45
N GLN A 60 -19.08 -9.44 7.64
CA GLN A 60 -19.08 -8.36 6.66
C GLN A 60 -18.01 -7.30 6.92
N ALA A 61 -17.37 -7.31 8.10
CA ALA A 61 -16.34 -6.34 8.45
C ALA A 61 -14.94 -6.92 8.29
N VAL A 62 -14.06 -6.16 7.66
CA VAL A 62 -12.63 -6.47 7.57
C VAL A 62 -11.82 -5.33 8.17
N HIS A 63 -10.60 -5.62 8.57
CA HIS A 63 -9.63 -4.62 9.01
C HIS A 63 -8.26 -4.95 8.44
N ARG A 64 -7.52 -3.90 8.06
CA ARG A 64 -6.17 -4.06 7.48
C ARG A 64 -5.13 -4.40 8.53
N ARG A 65 -5.26 -3.82 9.72
CA ARG A 65 -4.40 -4.07 10.86
C ARG A 65 -5.23 -4.28 12.10
N THR A 66 -4.74 -5.09 13.01
CA THR A 66 -5.29 -5.17 14.36
C THR A 66 -4.91 -3.92 15.15
N VAL A 67 -5.64 -3.63 16.22
CA VAL A 67 -5.29 -2.59 17.19
C VAL A 67 -3.86 -2.80 17.72
N GLY A 68 -3.46 -4.04 17.99
CA GLY A 68 -2.12 -4.38 18.46
C GLY A 68 -1.02 -4.07 17.45
N GLU A 69 -1.24 -4.35 16.16
CA GLU A 69 -0.30 -4.00 15.09
C GLU A 69 -0.18 -2.49 14.87
N VAL A 70 -1.29 -1.76 14.98
CA VAL A 70 -1.28 -0.29 14.99
C VAL A 70 -0.50 0.23 16.20
N GLY A 71 -0.72 -0.35 17.37
CA GLY A 71 0.04 -0.07 18.58
C GLY A 71 1.53 -0.27 18.37
N ALA A 72 1.95 -1.44 17.90
CA ALA A 72 3.35 -1.74 17.59
C ALA A 72 3.94 -0.76 16.55
N SER A 73 3.17 -0.39 15.53
CA SER A 73 3.60 0.55 14.50
C SER A 73 3.79 1.97 15.04
N LEU A 74 2.97 2.40 16.01
CA LEU A 74 3.11 3.71 16.65
C LEU A 74 4.24 3.72 17.68
N SER A 75 4.41 2.63 18.44
CA SER A 75 5.48 2.51 19.45
C SER A 75 6.86 2.46 18.82
N ALA A 76 6.98 1.88 17.62
CA ALA A 76 8.23 1.84 16.87
C ALA A 76 8.66 3.20 16.29
N ARG A 77 7.83 4.25 16.34
CA ARG A 77 8.16 5.55 15.75
C ARG A 77 9.20 6.28 16.60
N PRO A 78 10.41 6.52 16.08
CA PRO A 78 11.43 7.24 16.83
C PRO A 78 11.04 8.71 16.98
N LEU A 79 11.60 9.32 18.03
CA LEU A 79 11.63 10.76 18.19
C LEU A 79 12.39 11.37 17.00
N ASN A 80 11.84 12.41 16.37
CA ASN A 80 12.54 13.09 15.27
C ASN A 80 13.64 14.00 15.86
N SER A 81 14.88 13.55 15.78
CA SER A 81 16.03 14.25 16.32
C SER A 81 16.15 15.70 15.81
N ALA A 82 15.87 15.95 14.53
CA ALA A 82 15.95 17.29 13.96
C ALA A 82 14.91 18.25 14.56
N VAL A 83 13.69 17.79 14.79
CA VAL A 83 12.62 18.58 15.42
C VAL A 83 12.96 18.90 16.87
N GLU A 84 13.49 17.92 17.61
CA GLU A 84 13.87 18.13 19.01
C GLU A 84 15.11 19.02 19.15
N THR A 85 16.10 18.87 18.26
CA THR A 85 17.25 19.78 18.16
C THR A 85 16.80 21.20 17.87
N GLN A 86 15.82 21.38 16.96
CA GLN A 86 15.24 22.69 16.70
C GLN A 86 14.50 23.24 17.93
N ARG A 87 13.66 22.44 18.60
CA ARG A 87 12.95 22.86 19.81
C ARG A 87 13.92 23.33 20.90
N GLU A 88 14.97 22.57 21.16
CA GLU A 88 16.03 22.95 22.10
C GLU A 88 16.73 24.23 21.67
N ALA A 89 17.02 24.40 20.37
CA ALA A 89 17.58 25.65 19.86
C ALA A 89 16.67 26.86 20.13
N LEU A 90 15.36 26.74 19.87
CA LEU A 90 14.39 27.83 20.04
C LEU A 90 14.10 28.17 21.51
N THR A 91 14.07 27.17 22.39
CA THR A 91 13.66 27.33 23.80
C THR A 91 14.82 27.62 24.74
N VAL A 92 16.03 27.16 24.41
CA VAL A 92 17.21 27.28 25.28
C VAL A 92 18.24 28.20 24.66
N TRP A 93 18.75 27.81 23.48
CA TRP A 93 19.97 28.41 22.94
C TRP A 93 19.77 29.80 22.36
N GLN A 94 18.63 30.05 21.73
CA GLN A 94 18.35 31.35 21.18
C GLN A 94 18.00 32.41 22.24
N PRO A 95 17.20 32.12 23.30
CA PRO A 95 17.04 33.03 24.43
C PRO A 95 18.38 33.31 25.14
N PHE A 96 19.19 32.28 25.40
CA PHE A 96 20.53 32.48 25.98
C PHE A 96 21.44 33.33 25.08
N GLY A 97 21.37 33.14 23.76
CA GLY A 97 22.12 33.98 22.83
C GLY A 97 21.68 35.44 22.82
N ASP A 98 20.43 35.73 23.17
CA ASP A 98 19.95 37.11 23.30
C ASP A 98 20.37 37.75 24.63
N GLU A 99 20.50 36.97 25.71
CA GLU A 99 21.10 37.43 26.96
C GLU A 99 22.57 37.82 26.75
N LEU A 100 23.35 36.98 26.06
CA LEU A 100 24.72 37.30 25.68
C LEU A 100 24.79 38.55 24.78
N LEU A 101 23.88 38.66 23.82
CA LEU A 101 23.81 39.84 22.95
C LEU A 101 23.50 41.11 23.75
N THR A 102 22.54 41.04 24.68
CA THR A 102 22.17 42.15 25.57
C THR A 102 23.36 42.59 26.39
N HIS A 103 24.06 41.63 27.02
CA HIS A 103 25.25 41.88 27.82
C HIS A 103 26.37 42.58 27.02
N TRP A 104 26.61 42.14 25.78
CA TRP A 104 27.61 42.79 24.91
C TRP A 104 27.20 44.19 24.46
N LEU A 105 25.91 44.43 24.19
CA LEU A 105 25.41 45.73 23.76
C LEU A 105 25.51 46.82 24.83
N GLU A 106 25.62 46.46 26.11
CA GLU A 106 25.88 47.42 27.20
C GLU A 106 27.24 48.13 27.01
N THR A 107 28.25 47.44 26.48
CA THR A 107 29.59 48.01 26.22
C THR A 107 29.64 48.91 24.98
N ALA A 108 28.54 48.97 24.20
CA ALA A 108 28.50 49.72 22.95
C ALA A 108 28.05 51.18 23.12
N GLY A 109 27.18 51.48 24.10
CA GLY A 109 26.54 52.78 24.20
C GLY A 109 25.83 53.19 22.89
N THR A 110 26.28 54.27 22.26
CA THR A 110 25.83 54.72 20.91
C THR A 110 26.73 54.24 19.76
N GLY A 111 27.85 53.58 20.08
CA GLY A 111 28.88 53.14 19.13
C GLY A 111 28.87 51.62 18.91
N ARG A 112 30.05 51.03 18.73
CA ARG A 112 30.28 49.59 18.56
C ARG A 112 30.61 48.93 19.89
N VAL A 113 30.44 47.61 19.95
CA VAL A 113 30.81 46.80 21.12
C VAL A 113 32.26 47.05 21.52
N LEU A 114 32.49 47.19 22.83
CA LEU A 114 33.73 47.58 23.50
C LEU A 114 34.23 49.00 23.18
N ASP A 115 33.33 49.92 22.82
CA ASP A 115 33.64 51.34 22.78
C ASP A 115 33.63 51.97 24.20
N HIS A 116 32.96 51.33 25.17
CA HIS A 116 33.03 51.64 26.59
C HIS A 116 33.81 50.53 27.33
N ILE A 117 34.65 50.93 28.28
CA ILE A 117 35.42 49.99 29.11
C ILE A 117 34.46 49.30 30.09
N PRO A 118 34.40 47.95 30.11
CA PRO A 118 33.56 47.23 31.07
C PRO A 118 34.03 47.46 32.51
N ASP A 119 33.09 47.73 33.41
CA ASP A 119 33.35 47.81 34.86
C ASP A 119 33.34 46.42 35.52
N ASP A 120 33.70 46.37 36.80
CA ASP A 120 33.75 45.12 37.58
C ASP A 120 32.36 44.46 37.66
N THR A 121 31.28 45.25 37.71
CA THR A 121 29.91 44.72 37.78
C THR A 121 29.47 44.04 36.47
N TRP A 122 29.98 44.51 35.33
CA TRP A 122 29.80 43.86 34.04
C TRP A 122 30.57 42.52 34.03
N GLN A 123 31.80 42.49 34.53
CA GLN A 123 32.61 41.27 34.58
C GLN A 123 31.94 40.19 35.45
N GLU A 124 31.43 40.54 36.63
CA GLU A 124 30.69 39.63 37.52
C GLU A 124 29.45 39.02 36.85
N ARG A 125 28.68 39.84 36.11
CA ARG A 125 27.52 39.36 35.32
C ARG A 125 27.95 38.47 34.15
N GLY A 126 29.09 38.75 33.52
CA GLY A 126 29.70 37.91 32.51
C GLY A 126 30.06 36.51 33.04
N GLU A 127 30.67 36.43 34.22
CA GLU A 127 30.97 35.16 34.89
C GLU A 127 29.71 34.34 35.19
N LEU A 128 28.64 35.00 35.63
CA LEU A 128 27.34 34.35 35.88
C LEU A 128 26.75 33.78 34.58
N LEU A 129 26.81 34.52 33.46
CA LEU A 129 26.36 34.03 32.15
C LEU A 129 27.19 32.82 31.68
N LEU A 130 28.51 32.81 31.89
CA LEU A 130 29.37 31.67 31.55
C LEU A 130 29.10 30.44 32.44
N ARG A 131 28.75 30.63 33.72
CA ARG A 131 28.28 29.54 34.58
C ARG A 131 26.95 28.99 34.10
N ARG A 132 26.00 29.86 33.75
CA ARG A 132 24.70 29.47 33.19
C ARG A 132 24.85 28.70 31.88
N TYR A 133 25.75 29.13 30.99
CA TYR A 133 26.08 28.39 29.77
C TYR A 133 26.50 26.95 30.07
N ARG A 134 27.41 26.75 31.02
CA ARG A 134 27.89 25.41 31.40
C ARG A 134 26.76 24.51 31.90
N ASN A 135 25.85 25.06 32.71
CA ASN A 135 24.67 24.34 33.19
C ASN A 135 23.73 23.96 32.04
N LEU A 136 23.44 24.91 31.13
CA LEU A 136 22.60 24.66 29.96
C LEU A 136 23.24 23.63 29.02
N ALA A 137 24.54 23.70 28.77
CA ALA A 137 25.26 22.78 27.89
C ALA A 137 25.33 21.34 28.44
N ALA A 138 25.29 21.18 29.76
CA ALA A 138 25.21 19.89 30.42
C ALA A 138 23.79 19.29 30.34
N ALA A 139 22.76 20.11 30.53
CA ALA A 139 21.36 19.67 30.53
C ALA A 139 20.76 19.49 29.12
N HIS A 140 21.24 20.26 28.14
CA HIS A 140 20.68 20.36 26.79
C HIS A 140 21.71 19.95 25.75
N THR A 141 21.61 18.70 25.27
CA THR A 141 22.65 18.04 24.47
C THR A 141 22.26 17.82 23.01
N ARG A 142 21.03 18.14 22.60
CA ARG A 142 20.52 17.83 21.25
C ARG A 142 20.96 18.83 20.20
N CYS A 143 21.09 20.10 20.56
CA CYS A 143 21.57 21.16 19.68
C CYS A 143 23.04 21.43 19.99
N THR A 144 23.92 21.18 19.02
CA THR A 144 25.36 21.33 19.21
C THR A 144 25.93 22.62 18.62
N LYS A 145 25.11 23.43 17.92
CA LYS A 145 25.56 24.67 17.24
C LYS A 145 26.23 25.68 18.18
N HIS A 146 25.85 25.70 19.45
CA HIS A 146 26.45 26.58 20.46
C HIS A 146 27.94 26.25 20.75
N ARG A 147 28.41 25.07 20.35
CA ARG A 147 29.80 24.60 20.54
C ARG A 147 30.72 25.04 19.42
N ASP A 148 30.18 25.36 18.24
CA ASP A 148 30.98 25.76 17.09
C ASP A 148 31.53 27.19 17.30
N PRO A 149 32.85 27.39 17.34
CA PRO A 149 33.44 28.71 17.51
C PRO A 149 33.21 29.65 16.32
N LYS A 150 32.73 29.14 15.18
CA LYS A 150 32.41 29.94 13.98
C LYS A 150 30.97 30.47 13.98
N GLU A 151 30.09 29.90 14.80
CA GLU A 151 28.71 30.35 14.93
C GLU A 151 28.63 31.58 15.85
N ASN A 152 27.67 32.48 15.60
CA ASN A 152 27.58 33.76 16.34
C ASN A 152 27.55 33.56 17.87
N LEU A 153 26.83 32.54 18.36
CA LEU A 153 26.77 32.24 19.78
C LEU A 153 28.14 31.80 20.34
N GLY A 154 28.89 31.00 19.58
CA GLY A 154 30.24 30.58 19.94
C GLY A 154 31.22 31.74 19.95
N ILE A 155 31.10 32.68 19.00
CA ILE A 155 31.90 33.91 18.93
C ILE A 155 31.65 34.80 20.15
N LEU A 156 30.38 35.11 20.46
CA LEU A 156 30.01 35.96 21.60
C LEU A 156 30.45 35.35 22.94
N ARG A 157 30.26 34.04 23.12
CA ARG A 157 30.70 33.32 24.31
C ARG A 157 32.22 33.28 24.42
N GLY A 158 32.92 32.91 23.35
CA GLY A 158 34.37 32.78 23.34
C GLY A 158 35.07 34.11 23.60
N ALA A 159 34.52 35.22 23.07
CA ALA A 159 35.01 36.55 23.42
C ALA A 159 34.81 36.87 24.92
N LEU A 160 33.66 36.48 25.49
CA LEU A 160 33.34 36.76 26.89
C LEU A 160 34.27 36.00 27.83
N GLU A 161 34.61 34.75 27.48
CA GLU A 161 35.58 33.93 28.22
C GLU A 161 36.97 34.56 28.28
N GLU A 162 37.44 35.19 27.20
CA GLU A 162 38.73 35.90 27.21
C GLU A 162 38.67 37.17 28.05
N THR A 163 37.62 37.99 27.85
CA THR A 163 37.44 39.27 28.54
C THR A 163 37.31 39.07 30.05
N VAL A 164 36.50 38.11 30.50
CA VAL A 164 36.34 37.76 31.92
C VAL A 164 37.63 37.20 32.51
N ALA A 165 38.44 36.48 31.72
CA ALA A 165 39.73 35.97 32.18
C ALA A 165 40.86 37.03 32.16
N GLY A 166 40.54 38.31 31.95
CA GLY A 166 41.49 39.41 31.91
C GLY A 166 42.42 39.39 30.70
N ARG A 167 42.11 38.60 29.65
CA ARG A 167 42.93 38.49 28.44
C ARG A 167 42.41 39.43 27.34
N PRO A 168 43.27 40.26 26.73
CA PRO A 168 42.83 41.18 25.69
C PRO A 168 42.39 40.42 24.43
N LEU A 169 41.32 40.90 23.79
CA LEU A 169 40.86 40.36 22.51
C LEU A 169 41.79 40.79 21.39
N ASP A 170 42.32 39.83 20.63
CA ASP A 170 43.07 40.13 19.41
C ASP A 170 42.18 40.83 18.35
N ALA A 171 42.80 41.52 17.39
CA ALA A 171 42.08 42.30 16.37
C ALA A 171 41.08 41.47 15.55
N ARG A 172 41.37 40.18 15.34
CA ARG A 172 40.51 39.27 14.59
C ARG A 172 39.27 38.89 15.40
N ARG A 173 39.44 38.51 16.68
CA ARG A 173 38.35 38.17 17.60
C ARG A 173 37.44 39.36 17.87
N LEU A 174 38.02 40.55 18.04
CA LEU A 174 37.25 41.78 18.18
C LEU A 174 36.43 42.09 16.92
N GLY A 175 37.02 41.93 15.72
CA GLY A 175 36.31 42.08 14.45
C GLY A 175 35.15 41.09 14.30
N LEU A 176 35.37 39.81 14.64
CA LEU A 176 34.34 38.77 14.62
C LEU A 176 33.22 39.06 15.62
N LEU A 177 33.54 39.49 16.84
CA LEU A 177 32.56 39.87 17.86
C LEU A 177 31.66 41.00 17.37
N ARG A 178 32.26 42.09 16.87
CA ARG A 178 31.51 43.24 16.34
C ARG A 178 30.62 42.83 15.17
N HIS A 179 31.15 42.06 14.22
CA HIS A 179 30.37 41.55 13.10
C HIS A 179 29.21 40.64 13.53
N ALA A 180 29.45 39.72 14.47
CA ALA A 180 28.42 38.81 14.97
C ALA A 180 27.28 39.57 15.67
N VAL A 181 27.62 40.57 16.49
CA VAL A 181 26.64 41.44 17.17
C VAL A 181 25.83 42.25 16.15
N GLU A 182 26.48 42.94 15.21
CA GLU A 182 25.81 43.70 14.15
C GLU A 182 24.88 42.79 13.31
N SER A 183 25.35 41.60 12.94
CA SER A 183 24.58 40.63 12.17
C SER A 183 23.36 40.11 12.94
N MET A 184 23.50 39.85 14.25
CA MET A 184 22.40 39.43 15.11
C MET A 184 21.35 40.53 15.28
N VAL A 185 21.76 41.78 15.57
CA VAL A 185 20.84 42.92 15.70
C VAL A 185 20.11 43.18 14.39
N ARG A 186 20.82 43.19 13.25
CA ARG A 186 20.21 43.37 11.93
C ARG A 186 19.18 42.30 11.60
N ARG A 187 19.45 41.04 11.95
CA ARG A 187 18.59 39.90 11.59
C ARG A 187 17.42 39.69 12.56
N ARG A 188 17.60 40.00 13.84
CA ARG A 188 16.65 39.67 14.92
C ARG A 188 15.95 40.89 15.53
N GLY A 189 16.46 42.09 15.28
CA GLY A 189 16.15 43.29 16.06
C GLY A 189 17.02 43.38 17.32
N ARG A 190 17.14 44.59 17.89
CA ARG A 190 17.81 44.80 19.18
C ARG A 190 16.99 44.09 20.28
N PRO A 191 17.62 43.33 21.21
CA PRO A 191 16.90 42.75 22.34
C PRO A 191 16.03 43.78 23.07
N GLY A 192 14.78 43.42 23.34
CA GLY A 192 13.79 44.32 23.95
C GLY A 192 13.04 45.24 22.98
N SER A 193 13.38 45.25 21.69
CA SER A 193 12.57 45.93 20.66
C SER A 193 11.29 45.16 20.32
N GLY A 194 10.31 45.84 19.71
CA GLY A 194 9.07 45.20 19.22
C GLY A 194 9.36 44.08 18.22
N GLN A 195 10.23 44.32 17.23
CA GLN A 195 10.65 43.32 16.24
C GLN A 195 11.25 42.06 16.89
N HIS A 196 12.08 42.24 17.92
CA HIS A 196 12.70 41.14 18.65
C HIS A 196 11.68 40.35 19.47
N SER A 197 10.76 41.06 20.14
CA SER A 197 9.69 40.46 20.93
C SER A 197 8.73 39.62 20.07
N GLU A 198 8.36 40.13 18.89
CA GLU A 198 7.54 39.40 17.91
C GLU A 198 8.26 38.16 17.35
N LEU A 199 9.57 38.25 17.08
CA LEU A 199 10.36 37.10 16.67
C LEU A 199 10.36 36.01 17.76
N ARG A 200 10.56 36.41 19.03
CA ARG A 200 10.58 35.48 20.16
C ARG A 200 9.22 34.84 20.41
N ALA A 201 8.14 35.62 20.32
CA ALA A 201 6.78 35.11 20.43
C ALA A 201 6.51 34.04 19.36
N ARG A 202 6.86 34.29 18.10
CA ARG A 202 6.71 33.30 17.01
C ARG A 202 7.54 32.03 17.24
N GLN A 203 8.78 32.17 17.69
CA GLN A 203 9.66 31.02 17.96
C GLN A 203 9.21 30.20 19.17
N ALA A 204 8.74 30.86 20.23
CA ALA A 204 8.16 30.21 21.40
C ALA A 204 6.89 29.46 21.01
N ALA A 205 6.00 30.07 20.22
CA ALA A 205 4.81 29.41 19.69
C ALA A 205 5.16 28.16 18.87
N GLN A 206 6.16 28.25 17.97
CA GLN A 206 6.62 27.10 17.20
C GLN A 206 7.19 25.98 18.08
N ALA A 207 7.96 26.33 19.10
CA ALA A 207 8.59 25.35 19.99
C ALA A 207 7.60 24.68 20.95
N ALA A 208 6.52 25.38 21.33
CA ALA A 208 5.45 24.88 22.17
C ALA A 208 4.56 23.84 21.46
N LEU A 209 4.61 23.75 20.12
CA LEU A 209 3.90 22.72 19.39
C LEU A 209 4.36 21.32 19.83
N PRO A 210 3.45 20.41 20.16
CA PRO A 210 3.80 19.06 20.60
C PRO A 210 4.46 18.26 19.46
N SER A 211 5.39 17.38 19.80
CA SER A 211 5.99 16.50 18.80
C SER A 211 4.97 15.44 18.33
N HIS A 212 5.08 15.02 17.07
CA HIS A 212 4.27 13.91 16.56
C HIS A 212 4.48 12.62 17.37
N HIS A 213 5.69 12.43 17.93
CA HIS A 213 5.99 11.30 18.80
C HIS A 213 5.16 11.36 20.08
N THR A 214 5.10 12.52 20.75
CA THR A 214 4.32 12.70 21.98
C THR A 214 2.81 12.51 21.73
N LEU A 215 2.30 13.02 20.60
CA LEU A 215 0.90 12.79 20.20
C LEU A 215 0.64 11.31 19.86
N ALA A 216 1.61 10.61 19.26
CA ALA A 216 1.49 9.16 19.03
C ALA A 216 1.45 8.37 20.35
N GLN A 217 2.19 8.79 21.39
CA GLN A 217 2.13 8.18 22.72
C GLN A 217 0.76 8.36 23.40
N LEU A 218 0.12 9.52 23.21
CA LEU A 218 -1.26 9.72 23.67
C LEU A 218 -2.21 8.73 22.98
N VAL A 219 -2.11 8.62 21.65
CA VAL A 219 -2.94 7.69 20.87
C VAL A 219 -2.68 6.23 21.26
N LEU A 220 -1.43 5.85 21.55
CA LEU A 220 -1.08 4.54 22.09
C LEU A 220 -1.81 4.24 23.40
N ARG A 221 -1.88 5.23 24.30
CA ARG A 221 -2.64 5.10 25.56
C ARG A 221 -4.12 4.85 25.26
N ARG A 222 -4.72 5.58 24.31
CA ARG A 222 -6.11 5.36 23.88
C ARG A 222 -6.34 3.95 23.33
N LEU A 223 -5.41 3.44 22.52
CA LEU A 223 -5.48 2.09 21.94
C LEU A 223 -5.34 0.96 22.97
N SER A 224 -4.64 1.19 24.08
CA SER A 224 -4.35 0.14 25.08
C SER A 224 -5.60 -0.44 25.76
N GLY A 225 -6.71 0.32 25.78
CA GLY A 225 -7.99 -0.13 26.35
C GLY A 225 -8.85 -0.98 25.41
N LEU A 226 -8.42 -1.19 24.15
CA LEU A 226 -9.18 -1.94 23.14
C LEU A 226 -8.69 -3.38 22.99
N PRO A 227 -9.51 -4.30 22.44
CA PRO A 227 -9.06 -5.65 22.08
C PRO A 227 -7.92 -5.61 21.04
N GLN A 228 -6.76 -6.18 21.38
CA GLN A 228 -5.54 -6.01 20.59
C GLN A 228 -5.47 -6.91 19.33
N GLN A 229 -6.27 -7.97 19.25
CA GLN A 229 -6.23 -8.95 18.15
C GLN A 229 -7.28 -8.71 17.05
N THR A 230 -8.08 -7.64 17.17
CA THR A 230 -9.11 -7.28 16.18
C THR A 230 -8.91 -5.85 15.71
N GLY A 231 -9.63 -5.44 14.67
CA GLY A 231 -9.83 -4.04 14.35
C GLY A 231 -10.73 -3.34 15.40
N ALA A 232 -10.82 -2.02 15.28
CA ALA A 232 -11.69 -1.14 16.06
C ALA A 232 -12.92 -0.77 15.24
N ALA A 233 -14.12 -0.88 15.84
CA ALA A 233 -15.38 -0.49 15.19
C ALA A 233 -15.47 1.02 14.93
N ASP A 234 -14.91 1.82 15.84
CA ASP A 234 -14.78 3.27 15.68
C ASP A 234 -13.38 3.74 16.05
N VAL A 235 -12.78 4.51 15.15
CA VAL A 235 -11.44 5.10 15.30
C VAL A 235 -11.50 6.59 15.60
N ALA A 236 -12.66 7.24 15.44
CA ALA A 236 -12.80 8.69 15.62
C ALA A 236 -12.40 9.16 17.04
N PRO A 237 -12.79 8.47 18.14
CA PRO A 237 -12.33 8.83 19.49
C PRO A 237 -10.82 8.66 19.68
N LEU A 238 -10.19 7.77 18.93
CA LEU A 238 -8.75 7.50 19.04
C LEU A 238 -7.91 8.63 18.44
N VAL A 239 -8.45 9.33 17.44
CA VAL A 239 -7.77 10.40 16.69
C VAL A 239 -8.38 11.78 16.95
N SER A 240 -9.27 11.90 17.94
CA SER A 240 -9.80 13.19 18.37
C SER A 240 -8.69 14.08 18.93
N ASP A 241 -8.91 15.39 18.93
CA ASP A 241 -7.96 16.34 19.49
C ASP A 241 -7.75 16.07 20.99
N VAL A 242 -6.64 16.59 21.53
CA VAL A 242 -6.29 16.42 22.95
C VAL A 242 -7.37 17.05 23.83
N SER A 243 -8.03 16.24 24.66
CA SER A 243 -9.05 16.73 25.59
C SER A 243 -8.44 17.51 26.77
N PRO A 244 -9.21 18.36 27.47
CA PRO A 244 -8.74 19.06 28.67
C PRO A 244 -8.22 18.11 29.76
N ARG A 245 -8.83 16.93 29.90
CA ARG A 245 -8.39 15.90 30.84
C ARG A 245 -7.02 15.34 30.45
N GLU A 246 -6.84 14.96 29.19
CA GLU A 246 -5.55 14.45 28.71
C GLU A 246 -4.46 15.51 28.78
N ALA A 247 -4.80 16.78 28.53
CA ALA A 247 -3.87 17.90 28.71
C ALA A 247 -3.36 17.98 30.15
N ALA A 248 -4.26 17.85 31.15
CA ALA A 248 -3.88 17.82 32.56
C ALA A 248 -3.01 16.60 32.93
N GLU A 249 -3.27 15.44 32.33
CA GLU A 249 -2.53 14.19 32.62
C GLU A 249 -1.18 14.07 31.88
N THR A 250 -1.00 14.75 30.75
CA THR A 250 0.16 14.55 29.85
C THR A 250 1.00 15.80 29.62
N GLY A 251 0.50 16.99 29.99
CA GLY A 251 1.14 18.27 29.69
C GLY A 251 1.04 18.69 28.21
N LEU A 252 0.28 17.96 27.39
CA LEU A 252 -0.01 18.34 26.01
C LEU A 252 -0.99 19.52 25.96
N PRO A 253 -0.89 20.43 24.98
CA PRO A 253 -1.87 21.51 24.82
C PRO A 253 -3.27 20.96 24.53
N ALA A 254 -4.29 21.42 25.26
CA ALA A 254 -5.68 21.10 24.97
C ALA A 254 -6.06 21.59 23.56
N GLY A 255 -6.80 20.79 22.81
CA GLY A 255 -7.14 21.06 21.41
C GLY A 255 -6.01 20.79 20.41
N ALA A 256 -4.86 20.25 20.84
CA ALA A 256 -3.82 19.86 19.89
C ALA A 256 -4.34 18.76 18.94
N VAL A 257 -4.19 18.99 17.64
CA VAL A 257 -4.70 18.10 16.59
C VAL A 257 -3.78 16.91 16.40
N ILE A 258 -4.35 15.71 16.31
CA ILE A 258 -3.59 14.50 15.98
C ILE A 258 -3.12 14.57 14.51
N PRO A 259 -1.80 14.46 14.23
CA PRO A 259 -1.27 14.63 12.88
C PRO A 259 -1.84 13.58 11.92
N VAL A 260 -2.06 13.97 10.66
CA VAL A 260 -2.55 13.06 9.60
C VAL A 260 -1.71 11.79 9.50
N ALA A 261 -0.39 11.90 9.70
CA ALA A 261 0.52 10.75 9.66
C ALA A 261 0.37 9.78 10.86
N VAL A 262 -0.24 10.20 11.97
CA VAL A 262 -0.64 9.33 13.09
C VAL A 262 -2.04 8.80 12.82
N ARG A 263 -2.97 9.68 12.43
CA ARG A 263 -4.35 9.33 12.08
C ARG A 263 -4.44 8.21 11.05
N ARG A 264 -3.71 8.29 9.94
CA ARG A 264 -3.67 7.26 8.88
C ARG A 264 -3.21 5.88 9.38
N VAL A 265 -2.34 5.85 10.39
CA VAL A 265 -1.89 4.58 11.00
C VAL A 265 -3.01 3.98 11.82
N VAL A 266 -3.77 4.80 12.56
CA VAL A 266 -4.92 4.37 13.38
C VAL A 266 -6.10 3.96 12.51
N GLU A 267 -6.39 4.69 11.43
CA GLU A 267 -7.45 4.37 10.48
C GLU A 267 -7.28 2.99 9.84
N ALA A 268 -6.04 2.48 9.76
CA ALA A 268 -5.78 1.11 9.28
C ALA A 268 -6.36 0.02 10.21
N ALA A 269 -6.66 0.34 11.48
CA ALA A 269 -7.36 -0.55 12.39
C ALA A 269 -8.89 -0.47 12.28
N LEU A 270 -9.46 0.42 11.47
CA LEU A 270 -10.91 0.47 11.31
C LEU A 270 -11.44 -0.87 10.78
N SER A 271 -12.40 -1.43 11.51
CA SER A 271 -13.16 -2.61 11.09
C SER A 271 -14.48 -2.17 10.47
N ALA A 272 -14.62 -2.33 9.16
CA ALA A 272 -15.79 -1.89 8.41
C ALA A 272 -15.98 -2.75 7.14
N PRO A 273 -17.12 -2.64 6.44
CA PRO A 273 -17.27 -3.21 5.11
C PRO A 273 -16.15 -2.74 4.18
N ILE A 274 -15.69 -3.63 3.31
CA ILE A 274 -14.53 -3.39 2.46
C ILE A 274 -14.70 -2.18 1.52
N SER A 275 -15.93 -1.90 1.07
CA SER A 275 -16.29 -0.70 0.30
C SER A 275 -16.04 0.57 1.11
N THR A 276 -16.45 0.60 2.38
CA THR A 276 -16.20 1.72 3.29
C THR A 276 -14.70 1.95 3.50
N LEU A 277 -13.89 0.88 3.59
CA LEU A 277 -12.44 1.02 3.70
C LEU A 277 -11.79 1.57 2.42
N VAL A 278 -12.31 1.20 1.24
CA VAL A 278 -11.90 1.78 -0.04
C VAL A 278 -12.25 3.27 -0.10
N GLU A 279 -13.49 3.64 0.22
CA GLU A 279 -13.96 5.03 0.23
C GLU A 279 -13.16 5.91 1.20
N ARG A 280 -12.76 5.36 2.35
CA ARG A 280 -11.91 6.07 3.34
C ARG A 280 -10.42 6.06 2.98
N GLY A 281 -10.02 5.44 1.88
CA GLY A 281 -8.61 5.37 1.45
C GLY A 281 -7.72 4.46 2.31
N VAL A 282 -8.31 3.59 3.13
CA VAL A 282 -7.59 2.58 3.93
C VAL A 282 -7.07 1.45 3.05
N VAL A 283 -7.73 1.21 1.91
CA VAL A 283 -7.34 0.26 0.85
C VAL A 283 -6.85 1.06 -0.38
N PRO A 284 -5.59 1.51 -0.40
CA PRO A 284 -5.10 2.39 -1.47
C PRO A 284 -4.65 1.65 -2.74
N SER A 285 -4.53 0.32 -2.70
CA SER A 285 -4.00 -0.48 -3.81
C SER A 285 -4.65 -1.87 -3.91
N ALA A 286 -4.49 -2.52 -5.06
CA ALA A 286 -5.14 -3.81 -5.33
C ALA A 286 -4.47 -4.92 -4.52
N GLU A 287 -3.19 -4.73 -4.18
CA GLU A 287 -2.43 -5.59 -3.28
C GLU A 287 -2.98 -5.50 -1.86
N VAL A 288 -3.28 -4.28 -1.37
CA VAL A 288 -3.92 -4.12 -0.05
C VAL A 288 -5.34 -4.70 -0.07
N LEU A 289 -6.07 -4.54 -1.17
CA LEU A 289 -7.37 -5.21 -1.32
C LEU A 289 -7.19 -6.73 -1.18
N ALA A 290 -6.22 -7.30 -1.88
CA ALA A 290 -5.92 -8.73 -1.87
C ALA A 290 -5.49 -9.26 -0.48
N GLU A 291 -4.86 -8.44 0.37
CA GLU A 291 -4.56 -8.76 1.77
C GLU A 291 -5.84 -8.94 2.61
N LEU A 292 -6.91 -8.23 2.29
CA LEU A 292 -8.17 -8.25 3.04
C LEU A 292 -9.13 -9.36 2.58
N VAL A 293 -9.10 -9.72 1.30
CA VAL A 293 -10.04 -10.70 0.72
C VAL A 293 -10.11 -12.03 1.47
N PRO A 294 -9.00 -12.63 1.94
CA PRO A 294 -9.07 -13.87 2.72
C PRO A 294 -9.99 -13.79 3.93
N GLN A 295 -10.19 -12.60 4.52
CA GLN A 295 -11.11 -12.42 5.65
C GLN A 295 -12.58 -12.62 5.24
N LEU A 296 -12.95 -12.12 4.05
CA LEU A 296 -14.28 -12.25 3.45
C LEU A 296 -14.52 -13.69 2.98
N VAL A 297 -13.58 -14.26 2.22
CA VAL A 297 -13.72 -15.63 1.68
C VAL A 297 -13.78 -16.65 2.81
N ALA A 298 -12.97 -16.46 3.86
CA ALA A 298 -13.06 -17.29 5.07
C ALA A 298 -14.45 -17.23 5.72
N ALA A 299 -15.04 -16.03 5.80
CA ALA A 299 -16.33 -15.85 6.43
C ALA A 299 -17.44 -16.50 5.58
N ALA A 300 -17.43 -16.30 4.26
CA ALA A 300 -18.35 -16.93 3.32
C ALA A 300 -18.21 -18.47 3.30
N ASP A 301 -17.00 -19.00 3.11
CA ASP A 301 -16.75 -20.45 3.08
C ASP A 301 -17.15 -21.13 4.40
N SER A 302 -16.94 -20.46 5.52
CA SER A 302 -17.32 -21.01 6.82
C SER A 302 -18.83 -21.08 7.04
N GLN A 303 -19.67 -20.32 6.32
CA GLN A 303 -21.13 -20.40 6.48
C GLN A 303 -21.70 -21.77 6.11
N ALA A 304 -20.95 -22.57 5.35
CA ALA A 304 -21.33 -23.95 5.04
C ALA A 304 -21.44 -24.84 6.29
N TYR A 305 -20.76 -24.51 7.40
CA TYR A 305 -20.85 -25.31 8.62
C TYR A 305 -22.01 -24.85 9.51
N GLN A 306 -22.86 -25.79 9.92
CA GLN A 306 -23.99 -25.50 10.80
C GLN A 306 -23.53 -25.13 12.23
N ASP A 307 -22.48 -25.81 12.72
CA ASP A 307 -21.92 -25.59 14.05
C ASP A 307 -21.14 -24.25 14.11
N PRO A 308 -21.53 -23.29 14.97
CA PRO A 308 -20.87 -21.99 15.06
C PRO A 308 -19.39 -22.05 15.45
N SER A 309 -19.00 -23.00 16.31
CA SER A 309 -17.60 -23.16 16.72
C SER A 309 -16.75 -23.70 15.56
N LEU A 310 -17.30 -24.64 14.78
CA LEU A 310 -16.67 -25.14 13.56
C LEU A 310 -16.57 -24.05 12.49
N ARG A 311 -17.59 -23.18 12.33
CA ARG A 311 -17.50 -21.99 11.46
C ARG A 311 -16.31 -21.12 11.84
N THR A 312 -16.21 -20.75 13.12
CA THR A 312 -15.10 -19.91 13.62
C THR A 312 -13.75 -20.58 13.38
N LEU A 313 -13.64 -21.87 13.69
CA LEU A 313 -12.41 -22.64 13.49
C LEU A 313 -12.00 -22.67 12.01
N MET A 314 -12.94 -22.95 11.11
CA MET A 314 -12.66 -23.08 9.68
C MET A 314 -12.37 -21.73 9.02
N ALA A 315 -13.06 -20.66 9.42
CA ALA A 315 -12.73 -19.31 9.00
C ALA A 315 -11.29 -18.92 9.42
N ALA A 316 -10.91 -19.22 10.66
CA ALA A 316 -9.57 -18.93 11.15
C ALA A 316 -8.50 -19.83 10.49
N ASN A 317 -8.82 -21.11 10.23
CA ASN A 317 -7.94 -22.01 9.49
C ASN A 317 -7.65 -21.48 8.09
N TYR A 318 -8.70 -21.03 7.38
CA TYR A 318 -8.59 -20.45 6.05
C TYR A 318 -7.67 -19.21 6.07
N ARG A 319 -7.94 -18.23 6.94
CA ARG A 319 -7.13 -17.00 7.07
C ARG A 319 -5.66 -17.32 7.36
N ALA A 320 -5.41 -18.19 8.33
CA ALA A 320 -4.05 -18.56 8.71
C ALA A 320 -3.32 -19.30 7.58
N PHE A 321 -4.02 -20.16 6.83
CA PHE A 321 -3.43 -20.84 5.68
C PHE A 321 -3.12 -19.86 4.54
N ARG A 322 -3.95 -18.84 4.31
CA ARG A 322 -3.69 -17.79 3.30
C ARG A 322 -2.54 -16.87 3.68
N ASN A 323 -2.32 -16.64 4.96
CA ASN A 323 -1.20 -15.84 5.47
C ASN A 323 0.15 -16.59 5.48
N ARG A 324 0.21 -17.83 4.96
CA ARG A 324 1.47 -18.58 4.89
C ARG A 324 2.40 -17.99 3.82
N ARG A 325 3.70 -18.06 4.06
CA ARG A 325 4.70 -17.79 3.02
C ARG A 325 4.58 -18.84 1.92
N SER A 326 4.45 -18.38 0.67
CA SER A 326 4.48 -19.26 -0.50
C SER A 326 5.91 -19.50 -0.96
N LEU A 327 6.21 -20.73 -1.37
CA LEU A 327 7.43 -21.09 -2.09
C LEU A 327 7.34 -20.76 -3.60
N LEU A 328 8.47 -20.33 -4.18
CA LEU A 328 8.62 -20.24 -5.63
C LEU A 328 8.84 -21.64 -6.18
N LEU A 329 7.92 -22.11 -7.02
CA LEU A 329 7.99 -23.42 -7.67
C LEU A 329 8.05 -23.25 -9.19
N LEU A 330 8.90 -24.05 -9.84
CA LEU A 330 9.07 -24.09 -11.30
C LEU A 330 8.31 -25.28 -11.90
N ASP A 331 8.30 -25.41 -13.23
CA ASP A 331 7.72 -26.56 -13.95
C ASP A 331 6.25 -26.86 -13.65
N LEU A 332 5.48 -25.81 -13.38
CA LEU A 332 4.06 -25.90 -12.99
C LEU A 332 3.83 -26.73 -11.70
N ALA A 333 4.85 -26.87 -10.85
CA ALA A 333 4.70 -27.52 -9.56
C ALA A 333 3.82 -26.68 -8.61
N ARG A 334 3.11 -27.36 -7.71
CA ARG A 334 2.12 -26.75 -6.81
C ARG A 334 2.45 -27.06 -5.35
N GLN A 335 2.21 -26.08 -4.49
CA GLN A 335 2.20 -26.28 -3.04
C GLN A 335 0.89 -26.95 -2.60
N VAL A 336 0.91 -27.49 -1.39
CA VAL A 336 -0.29 -27.97 -0.69
C VAL A 336 -1.39 -26.91 -0.69
N ARG A 337 -2.63 -27.34 -0.94
CA ARG A 337 -3.86 -26.56 -0.93
C ARG A 337 -4.61 -26.74 0.39
N THR A 338 -5.59 -25.89 0.65
CA THR A 338 -6.33 -25.90 1.94
C THR A 338 -7.08 -27.22 2.11
N GLU A 339 -7.71 -27.68 1.03
CA GLU A 339 -8.47 -28.93 0.97
C GLU A 339 -7.60 -30.19 1.09
N GLU A 340 -6.28 -30.08 0.87
CA GLU A 340 -5.32 -31.18 1.04
C GLU A 340 -4.87 -31.33 2.51
N LEU A 341 -5.31 -30.44 3.41
CA LEU A 341 -4.99 -30.53 4.83
C LEU A 341 -5.82 -31.63 5.52
N PRO A 342 -5.20 -32.56 6.27
CA PRO A 342 -5.89 -33.69 6.88
C PRO A 342 -7.09 -33.31 7.76
N TRP A 343 -6.97 -32.25 8.57
CA TRP A 343 -8.05 -31.78 9.45
C TRP A 343 -9.16 -31.06 8.68
N VAL A 344 -8.88 -30.47 7.51
CA VAL A 344 -9.91 -29.85 6.66
C VAL A 344 -10.73 -30.96 5.99
N GLY A 345 -10.06 -31.98 5.45
CA GLY A 345 -10.72 -33.16 4.89
C GLY A 345 -11.59 -33.88 5.92
N ALA A 346 -11.14 -33.98 7.17
CA ALA A 346 -11.88 -34.62 8.25
C ALA A 346 -13.20 -33.93 8.61
N VAL A 347 -13.32 -32.62 8.36
CA VAL A 347 -14.53 -31.85 8.68
C VAL A 347 -15.39 -31.52 7.47
N ALA A 348 -14.97 -31.92 6.26
CA ALA A 348 -15.66 -31.57 5.02
C ALA A 348 -17.12 -32.09 4.96
N GLU A 349 -17.42 -33.21 5.62
CA GLU A 349 -18.76 -33.81 5.66
C GLU A 349 -19.78 -33.06 6.54
N TYR A 350 -19.32 -32.13 7.39
CA TYR A 350 -20.19 -31.30 8.23
C TYR A 350 -20.67 -30.02 7.52
N ARG A 351 -20.35 -29.87 6.22
CA ARG A 351 -20.90 -28.82 5.37
C ARG A 351 -22.35 -29.16 5.04
N ALA A 352 -23.25 -28.19 5.16
CA ALA A 352 -24.64 -28.32 4.72
C ALA A 352 -24.73 -28.48 3.19
N ASP A 353 -25.82 -29.09 2.70
CA ASP A 353 -26.04 -29.34 1.26
C ASP A 353 -25.90 -28.08 0.39
N ASP A 354 -25.33 -28.28 -0.80
CA ASP A 354 -24.62 -27.28 -1.63
C ASP A 354 -25.50 -26.13 -2.17
N HIS A 355 -26.80 -26.33 -2.30
CA HIS A 355 -27.67 -25.45 -3.12
C HIS A 355 -27.71 -23.98 -2.68
N GLY A 356 -27.64 -23.68 -1.38
CA GLY A 356 -27.59 -22.29 -0.90
C GLY A 356 -26.18 -21.69 -0.89
N GLN A 357 -25.14 -22.52 -0.94
CA GLN A 357 -23.75 -22.07 -0.84
C GLN A 357 -23.23 -21.55 -2.18
N GLU A 358 -23.65 -22.16 -3.29
CA GLU A 358 -23.29 -21.70 -4.64
C GLU A 358 -23.74 -20.25 -4.88
N GLU A 359 -24.96 -19.88 -4.50
CA GLU A 359 -25.51 -18.53 -4.67
C GLU A 359 -24.79 -17.49 -3.79
N VAL A 360 -24.46 -17.85 -2.55
CA VAL A 360 -23.69 -16.99 -1.63
C VAL A 360 -22.28 -16.78 -2.17
N ALA A 361 -21.61 -17.83 -2.66
CA ALA A 361 -20.29 -17.75 -3.26
C ALA A 361 -20.32 -16.91 -4.55
N HIS A 362 -21.35 -17.06 -5.38
CA HIS A 362 -21.53 -16.26 -6.59
C HIS A 362 -21.73 -14.78 -6.27
N THR A 363 -22.56 -14.48 -5.26
CA THR A 363 -22.79 -13.09 -4.79
C THR A 363 -21.50 -12.47 -4.27
N ALA A 364 -20.74 -13.19 -3.44
CA ALA A 364 -19.45 -12.73 -2.94
C ALA A 364 -18.42 -12.53 -4.07
N LEU A 365 -18.38 -13.46 -5.04
CA LEU A 365 -17.53 -13.37 -6.22
C LEU A 365 -17.83 -12.12 -7.05
N ARG A 366 -19.12 -11.86 -7.31
CA ARG A 366 -19.57 -10.70 -8.08
C ARG A 366 -19.26 -9.40 -7.36
N GLN A 367 -19.62 -9.28 -6.07
CA GLN A 367 -19.35 -8.09 -5.26
C GLN A 367 -17.85 -7.78 -5.18
N LEU A 368 -17.03 -8.81 -4.97
CA LEU A 368 -15.58 -8.63 -4.92
C LEU A 368 -14.99 -8.25 -6.28
N GLY A 369 -15.46 -8.88 -7.36
CA GLY A 369 -15.06 -8.56 -8.73
C GLY A 369 -15.43 -7.13 -9.12
N GLU A 370 -16.64 -6.69 -8.79
CA GLU A 370 -17.11 -5.31 -8.97
C GLU A 370 -16.24 -4.34 -8.19
N LEU A 371 -16.00 -4.60 -6.91
CA LEU A 371 -15.17 -3.73 -6.07
C LEU A 371 -13.73 -3.62 -6.61
N ALA A 372 -13.12 -4.73 -7.01
CA ALA A 372 -11.76 -4.75 -7.52
C ALA A 372 -11.61 -3.89 -8.79
N VAL A 373 -12.55 -4.02 -9.73
CA VAL A 373 -12.57 -3.23 -10.96
C VAL A 373 -12.90 -1.76 -10.69
N GLN A 374 -13.81 -1.47 -9.76
CA GLN A 374 -14.23 -0.10 -9.44
C GLN A 374 -13.17 0.71 -8.68
N ALA A 375 -12.59 0.10 -7.66
CA ALA A 375 -11.69 0.80 -6.76
C ALA A 375 -10.39 1.20 -7.47
N ILE A 376 -9.88 0.33 -8.35
CA ILE A 376 -8.53 0.44 -8.91
C ILE A 376 -8.51 0.01 -10.38
N PRO A 377 -9.23 0.73 -11.26
CA PRO A 377 -9.46 0.30 -12.64
C PRO A 377 -8.19 0.33 -13.51
N GLY A 378 -7.12 1.00 -13.08
CA GLY A 378 -5.87 1.09 -13.82
C GLY A 378 -4.85 -0.03 -13.53
N THR A 379 -5.12 -0.94 -12.59
CA THR A 379 -4.14 -1.90 -12.07
C THR A 379 -4.58 -3.34 -12.32
N LEU A 380 -3.66 -4.21 -12.76
CA LEU A 380 -3.97 -5.62 -12.94
C LEU A 380 -4.39 -6.26 -11.60
N LEU A 381 -5.29 -7.24 -11.65
CA LEU A 381 -5.69 -7.99 -10.46
C LEU A 381 -4.48 -8.77 -9.91
N PRO A 382 -4.02 -8.52 -8.68
CA PRO A 382 -2.86 -9.22 -8.15
C PRO A 382 -3.13 -10.71 -7.99
N ASN A 383 -2.09 -11.53 -8.15
CA ASN A 383 -2.19 -12.99 -8.02
C ASN A 383 -2.89 -13.48 -6.75
N PRO A 384 -2.68 -12.89 -5.55
CA PRO A 384 -3.45 -13.27 -4.37
C PRO A 384 -4.95 -13.05 -4.54
N LEU A 385 -5.38 -11.93 -5.13
CA LEU A 385 -6.79 -11.65 -5.41
C LEU A 385 -7.36 -12.64 -6.44
N VAL A 386 -6.64 -12.89 -7.54
CA VAL A 386 -7.03 -13.86 -8.57
C VAL A 386 -7.24 -15.26 -7.98
N ARG A 387 -6.39 -15.69 -7.03
CA ARG A 387 -6.54 -16.97 -6.35
C ARG A 387 -7.81 -17.05 -5.53
N GLU A 388 -8.17 -15.99 -4.82
CA GLU A 388 -9.39 -15.92 -4.01
C GLU A 388 -10.65 -15.88 -4.89
N LEU A 389 -10.65 -15.09 -5.97
CA LEU A 389 -11.70 -15.12 -6.99
C LEU A 389 -11.86 -16.53 -7.58
N GLY A 390 -10.74 -17.22 -7.83
CA GLY A 390 -10.76 -18.61 -8.29
C GLY A 390 -11.33 -19.61 -7.29
N VAL A 391 -11.23 -19.35 -5.98
CA VAL A 391 -11.87 -20.18 -4.94
C VAL A 391 -13.38 -19.99 -4.99
N LEU A 392 -13.84 -18.74 -4.92
CA LEU A 392 -15.26 -18.41 -4.98
C LEU A 392 -15.90 -18.90 -6.29
N ALA A 393 -15.21 -18.78 -7.43
CA ALA A 393 -15.71 -19.28 -8.70
C ALA A 393 -15.87 -20.79 -8.79
N ARG A 394 -15.04 -21.56 -8.08
CA ARG A 394 -15.22 -23.01 -7.98
C ARG A 394 -16.38 -23.38 -7.06
N GLN A 395 -16.55 -22.64 -5.97
CA GLN A 395 -17.68 -22.82 -5.05
C GLN A 395 -19.01 -22.43 -5.68
N ALA A 396 -19.00 -21.46 -6.60
CA ALA A 396 -20.17 -21.00 -7.32
C ALA A 396 -20.42 -21.73 -8.66
N ASP A 397 -19.64 -22.78 -8.96
CA ASP A 397 -19.56 -23.45 -10.27
C ASP A 397 -19.62 -22.50 -11.49
N ALA A 398 -18.98 -21.32 -11.38
CA ALA A 398 -19.18 -20.22 -12.33
C ALA A 398 -18.50 -20.45 -13.70
N GLY A 399 -17.75 -21.56 -13.85
CA GLY A 399 -16.98 -21.85 -15.06
C GLY A 399 -15.99 -20.74 -15.44
N ALA A 400 -15.51 -19.96 -14.48
CA ALA A 400 -14.69 -18.76 -14.70
C ALA A 400 -13.17 -19.08 -14.68
N PRO A 401 -12.48 -19.06 -15.84
CA PRO A 401 -11.06 -19.43 -15.93
C PRO A 401 -10.13 -18.27 -15.52
N PHE A 402 -9.91 -18.08 -14.22
CA PHE A 402 -8.98 -17.07 -13.72
C PHE A 402 -7.50 -17.41 -13.97
N VAL A 403 -6.74 -16.47 -14.56
CA VAL A 403 -5.32 -16.61 -14.91
C VAL A 403 -4.43 -15.66 -14.10
N GLU A 404 -3.27 -16.15 -13.67
CA GLU A 404 -2.29 -15.35 -12.91
C GLU A 404 -1.42 -14.46 -13.82
N GLU A 405 -0.90 -13.39 -13.26
CA GLU A 405 0.24 -12.66 -13.81
C GLU A 405 1.49 -13.55 -13.71
N LEU A 406 2.14 -13.75 -14.86
CA LEU A 406 3.37 -14.54 -14.97
C LEU A 406 4.58 -13.62 -14.83
N ALA A 407 5.62 -14.09 -14.16
CA ALA A 407 6.88 -13.38 -14.01
C ALA A 407 7.84 -13.76 -15.15
N SER A 408 8.37 -12.76 -15.86
CA SER A 408 9.13 -12.96 -17.10
C SER A 408 10.53 -13.54 -16.90
N ASP A 409 11.10 -13.39 -15.72
CA ASP A 409 12.40 -13.91 -15.28
C ASP A 409 12.41 -15.41 -14.98
N ILE A 410 11.22 -16.02 -14.82
CA ILE A 410 11.04 -17.45 -14.56
C ILE A 410 10.11 -18.13 -15.58
N PHE A 411 9.70 -17.41 -16.62
CA PHE A 411 8.74 -17.91 -17.60
C PHE A 411 9.40 -18.87 -18.59
N MET A 412 8.90 -20.10 -18.63
CA MET A 412 9.48 -21.20 -19.42
C MET A 412 8.79 -21.40 -20.77
N GLY A 413 8.19 -20.35 -21.35
CA GLY A 413 7.58 -20.41 -22.69
C GLY A 413 6.28 -21.21 -22.78
N THR A 414 5.71 -21.66 -21.67
CA THR A 414 4.52 -22.54 -21.67
C THR A 414 3.37 -21.97 -20.86
N PHE A 415 2.15 -22.29 -21.29
CA PHE A 415 0.91 -21.89 -20.63
C PHE A 415 0.07 -23.11 -20.26
N THR A 416 -0.63 -23.03 -19.14
CA THR A 416 -1.66 -24.03 -18.77
C THR A 416 -2.94 -23.85 -19.62
N PRO A 417 -3.77 -24.90 -19.81
CA PRO A 417 -5.00 -24.81 -20.62
C PRO A 417 -6.01 -23.73 -20.23
N LYS A 418 -6.00 -23.28 -18.97
CA LYS A 418 -6.89 -22.21 -18.52
C LYS A 418 -6.64 -20.86 -19.20
N PHE A 419 -5.43 -20.61 -19.73
CA PHE A 419 -5.16 -19.37 -20.48
C PHE A 419 -5.94 -19.33 -21.79
N LEU A 420 -5.98 -20.44 -22.53
CA LEU A 420 -6.80 -20.55 -23.74
C LEU A 420 -8.29 -20.49 -23.41
N ALA A 421 -8.71 -21.09 -22.30
CA ALA A 421 -10.10 -20.98 -21.83
C ALA A 421 -10.48 -19.51 -21.53
N ALA A 422 -9.62 -18.75 -20.86
CA ALA A 422 -9.84 -17.33 -20.58
C ALA A 422 -9.84 -16.48 -21.86
N ALA A 423 -8.94 -16.78 -22.81
CA ALA A 423 -8.90 -16.10 -24.10
C ALA A 423 -10.16 -16.38 -24.94
N ARG A 424 -10.72 -17.59 -24.85
CA ARG A 424 -12.01 -17.91 -25.46
C ARG A 424 -13.14 -17.07 -24.86
N VAL A 425 -13.18 -16.88 -23.55
CA VAL A 425 -14.18 -16.00 -22.91
C VAL A 425 -14.04 -14.56 -23.42
N ALA A 426 -12.81 -14.04 -23.54
CA ALA A 426 -12.56 -12.74 -24.15
C ALA A 426 -13.04 -12.68 -25.60
N ALA A 427 -12.83 -13.74 -26.38
CA ALA A 427 -13.28 -13.84 -27.77
C ALA A 427 -14.81 -13.89 -27.94
N GLU A 428 -15.52 -14.44 -26.96
CA GLU A 428 -17.00 -14.45 -26.91
C GLU A 428 -17.55 -13.04 -26.60
N LEU A 429 -16.90 -12.30 -25.70
CA LEU A 429 -17.34 -10.97 -25.26
C LEU A 429 -16.93 -9.85 -26.22
N LEU A 430 -15.72 -9.91 -26.80
CA LEU A 430 -15.07 -8.77 -27.45
C LEU A 430 -14.96 -8.89 -28.97
N GLY A 431 -15.54 -9.93 -29.58
CA GLY A 431 -15.62 -10.04 -31.04
C GLY A 431 -16.35 -8.84 -31.66
N GLY A 432 -15.75 -8.22 -32.67
CA GLY A 432 -16.23 -7.02 -33.36
C GLY A 432 -16.02 -5.71 -32.61
N THR A 433 -15.39 -5.71 -31.44
CA THR A 433 -15.26 -4.51 -30.60
C THR A 433 -14.00 -3.69 -30.90
N LEU A 434 -13.89 -2.51 -30.28
CA LEU A 434 -12.68 -1.67 -30.33
C LEU A 434 -11.43 -2.42 -29.83
N TYR A 435 -11.57 -3.28 -28.83
CA TYR A 435 -10.46 -4.05 -28.26
C TYR A 435 -9.82 -4.97 -29.30
N GLU A 436 -10.64 -5.70 -30.05
CA GLU A 436 -10.18 -6.59 -31.13
C GLU A 436 -9.41 -5.80 -32.18
N ARG A 437 -9.97 -4.67 -32.64
CA ARG A 437 -9.35 -3.80 -33.65
C ARG A 437 -8.04 -3.18 -33.16
N TYR A 438 -8.03 -2.61 -31.95
CA TYR A 438 -6.88 -1.91 -31.40
C TYR A 438 -5.69 -2.84 -31.16
N TYR A 439 -5.93 -4.08 -30.71
CA TYR A 439 -4.85 -5.06 -30.51
C TYR A 439 -4.58 -5.96 -31.71
N GLY A 440 -5.36 -5.83 -32.79
CA GLY A 440 -5.25 -6.66 -34.00
C GLY A 440 -5.38 -8.15 -33.65
N ILE A 441 -6.44 -8.51 -32.93
CA ILE A 441 -6.71 -9.90 -32.53
C ILE A 441 -7.65 -10.53 -33.56
N ASP A 442 -7.42 -11.78 -33.92
CA ASP A 442 -8.40 -12.59 -34.66
C ASP A 442 -9.13 -13.48 -33.65
N TYR A 443 -10.27 -13.00 -33.14
CA TYR A 443 -11.02 -13.77 -32.14
C TYR A 443 -11.69 -15.03 -32.73
N ALA A 444 -11.92 -15.08 -34.05
CA ALA A 444 -12.40 -16.30 -34.69
C ALA A 444 -11.34 -17.40 -34.64
N ALA A 445 -10.09 -17.08 -34.94
CA ALA A 445 -8.96 -18.00 -34.81
C ALA A 445 -8.77 -18.47 -33.36
N VAL A 446 -8.90 -17.58 -32.36
CA VAL A 446 -8.81 -17.94 -30.94
C VAL A 446 -9.90 -18.95 -30.55
N ARG A 447 -11.15 -18.74 -30.98
CA ARG A 447 -12.25 -19.68 -30.71
C ARG A 447 -12.00 -21.05 -31.37
N ASN A 448 -11.58 -21.05 -32.63
CA ASN A 448 -11.27 -22.28 -33.36
C ASN A 448 -10.14 -23.06 -32.67
N LEU A 449 -9.08 -22.37 -32.24
CA LEU A 449 -7.99 -22.98 -31.49
C LEU A 449 -8.48 -23.63 -30.18
N ALA A 450 -9.34 -22.95 -29.43
CA ALA A 450 -9.92 -23.49 -28.20
C ALA A 450 -10.77 -24.75 -28.44
N ILE A 451 -11.52 -24.81 -29.54
CA ILE A 451 -12.31 -26.00 -29.93
C ILE A 451 -11.38 -27.17 -30.30
N THR A 452 -10.33 -26.90 -31.10
CA THR A 452 -9.36 -27.91 -31.53
C THR A 452 -8.63 -28.53 -30.34
N GLU A 453 -8.04 -27.71 -29.45
CA GLU A 453 -7.31 -28.23 -28.30
C GLU A 453 -8.21 -28.96 -27.29
N ALA A 454 -9.45 -28.49 -27.09
CA ALA A 454 -10.41 -29.19 -26.25
C ALA A 454 -10.74 -30.58 -26.81
N SER A 455 -10.95 -30.67 -28.13
CA SER A 455 -11.23 -31.94 -28.82
C SER A 455 -10.05 -32.91 -28.74
N GLU A 456 -8.82 -32.42 -28.91
CA GLU A 456 -7.61 -33.23 -28.74
C GLU A 456 -7.42 -33.70 -27.30
N SER A 457 -7.73 -32.86 -26.30
CA SER A 457 -7.63 -33.24 -24.90
C SER A 457 -8.61 -34.33 -24.51
N LEU A 458 -9.80 -34.40 -25.12
CA LEU A 458 -10.79 -35.46 -24.89
C LEU A 458 -10.32 -36.82 -25.42
N ARG A 459 -9.45 -36.84 -26.43
CA ARG A 459 -8.87 -38.08 -26.99
C ARG A 459 -7.71 -38.64 -26.16
N ARG A 460 -7.21 -37.89 -25.18
CA ARG A 460 -6.07 -38.29 -24.34
C ARG A 460 -6.55 -39.00 -23.07
N THR A 461 -5.83 -40.03 -22.65
CA THR A 461 -6.03 -40.73 -21.36
C THR A 461 -5.71 -39.86 -20.14
N HIS A 462 -4.87 -38.84 -20.32
CA HIS A 462 -4.49 -37.90 -19.27
C HIS A 462 -4.80 -36.45 -19.68
N ARG A 463 -5.23 -35.65 -18.69
CA ARG A 463 -5.52 -34.23 -18.88
C ARG A 463 -4.26 -33.48 -19.31
N ALA A 464 -4.38 -32.68 -20.38
CA ALA A 464 -3.28 -31.85 -20.86
C ALA A 464 -2.80 -30.88 -19.76
N ARG A 465 -1.48 -30.85 -19.53
CA ARG A 465 -0.86 -29.94 -18.55
C ARG A 465 -0.56 -28.56 -19.14
N THR A 466 -0.45 -28.47 -20.47
CA THR A 466 -0.08 -27.27 -21.21
C THR A 466 -1.03 -27.02 -22.39
N SER A 467 -0.98 -25.82 -22.95
CA SER A 467 -1.68 -25.39 -24.19
C SER A 467 -0.65 -24.90 -25.21
N PRO A 468 -0.10 -25.82 -26.04
CA PRO A 468 0.96 -25.50 -27.00
C PRO A 468 0.52 -24.52 -28.09
N GLY A 469 -0.71 -24.62 -28.57
CA GLY A 469 -1.25 -23.73 -29.59
C GLY A 469 -1.43 -22.30 -29.07
N PHE A 470 -1.86 -22.14 -27.80
CA PHE A 470 -1.91 -20.83 -27.17
C PHE A 470 -0.51 -20.22 -26.98
N ALA A 471 0.48 -21.02 -26.59
CA ALA A 471 1.87 -20.57 -26.50
C ALA A 471 2.40 -20.07 -27.85
N LYS A 472 2.18 -20.85 -28.92
CA LYS A 472 2.55 -20.47 -30.29
C LYS A 472 1.86 -19.19 -30.75
N LEU A 473 0.57 -19.02 -30.43
CA LEU A 473 -0.16 -17.80 -30.74
C LEU A 473 0.43 -16.57 -30.05
N CYS A 474 0.79 -16.68 -28.76
CA CYS A 474 1.40 -15.58 -28.02
C CYS A 474 2.78 -15.20 -28.58
N ALA A 475 3.62 -16.19 -28.90
CA ALA A 475 4.95 -15.98 -29.49
C ALA A 475 4.87 -15.31 -30.89
N ALA A 476 3.97 -15.79 -31.75
CA ALA A 476 3.76 -15.19 -33.07
C ALA A 476 3.31 -13.73 -32.96
N ARG A 477 2.41 -13.42 -32.01
CA ARG A 477 1.94 -12.06 -31.78
C ARG A 477 2.97 -11.13 -31.16
N SER A 478 3.94 -11.66 -30.39
CA SER A 478 5.03 -10.85 -29.84
C SER A 478 6.11 -10.53 -30.88
N GLY A 479 6.05 -11.15 -32.07
CA GLY A 479 7.08 -11.04 -33.10
C GLY A 479 8.38 -11.75 -32.71
N GLU A 480 8.33 -12.68 -31.76
CA GLU A 480 9.47 -13.50 -31.35
C GLU A 480 9.47 -14.81 -32.15
N SER A 481 10.63 -15.27 -32.62
CA SER A 481 10.79 -16.53 -33.33
C SER A 481 11.27 -17.65 -32.40
N ASP A 482 11.01 -18.91 -32.77
CA ASP A 482 11.35 -20.12 -31.99
C ASP A 482 12.86 -20.29 -31.71
N ALA A 483 13.74 -19.47 -32.29
CA ALA A 483 15.19 -19.63 -32.29
C ALA A 483 15.96 -18.72 -31.30
N GLN A 484 15.30 -18.09 -30.33
CA GLN A 484 15.96 -17.12 -29.44
C GLN A 484 16.58 -17.70 -28.16
N THR A 485 17.75 -17.14 -27.83
CA THR A 485 18.41 -17.22 -26.52
C THR A 485 17.55 -16.57 -25.42
N TRP A 486 17.57 -17.12 -24.21
CA TRP A 486 16.79 -16.64 -23.06
C TRP A 486 16.87 -15.11 -22.84
N SER A 487 15.72 -14.42 -22.88
CA SER A 487 15.61 -12.97 -22.70
C SER A 487 14.38 -12.61 -21.87
N ILE A 488 14.60 -11.90 -20.74
CA ILE A 488 13.52 -11.44 -19.85
C ILE A 488 12.56 -10.50 -20.59
N ALA A 489 13.09 -9.66 -21.48
CA ALA A 489 12.29 -8.73 -22.28
C ALA A 489 11.44 -9.46 -23.32
N ALA A 490 12.00 -10.46 -24.01
CA ALA A 490 11.26 -11.30 -24.97
C ALA A 490 10.15 -12.09 -24.27
N ASN A 491 10.47 -12.73 -23.14
CA ASN A 491 9.48 -13.41 -22.28
C ASN A 491 8.36 -12.45 -21.86
N GLY A 492 8.72 -11.22 -21.47
CA GLY A 492 7.77 -10.18 -21.12
C GLY A 492 6.82 -9.81 -22.26
N LYS A 493 7.30 -9.72 -23.50
CA LYS A 493 6.46 -9.49 -24.69
C LYS A 493 5.47 -10.65 -24.92
N VAL A 494 5.91 -11.90 -24.76
CA VAL A 494 5.02 -13.08 -24.89
C VAL A 494 3.94 -13.08 -23.80
N ILE A 495 4.33 -12.80 -22.54
CA ILE A 495 3.39 -12.68 -21.41
C ILE A 495 2.40 -11.54 -21.63
N GLU A 496 2.85 -10.40 -22.17
CA GLU A 496 1.98 -9.28 -22.51
C GLU A 496 0.93 -9.66 -23.54
N GLN A 497 1.27 -10.48 -24.55
CA GLN A 497 0.27 -10.99 -25.50
C GLN A 497 -0.74 -11.92 -24.82
N ALA A 498 -0.31 -12.78 -23.89
CA ALA A 498 -1.24 -13.59 -23.11
C ALA A 498 -2.18 -12.72 -22.27
N GLN A 499 -1.68 -11.65 -21.64
CA GLN A 499 -2.50 -10.70 -20.89
C GLN A 499 -3.50 -9.96 -21.79
N ILE A 500 -3.12 -9.60 -23.01
CA ILE A 500 -4.02 -8.98 -24.00
C ILE A 500 -5.12 -9.97 -24.42
N LEU A 501 -4.74 -11.18 -24.85
CA LEU A 501 -5.69 -12.19 -25.33
C LEU A 501 -6.69 -12.63 -24.26
N THR A 502 -6.26 -12.64 -22.99
CA THR A 502 -7.13 -13.02 -21.86
C THR A 502 -7.81 -11.83 -21.19
N THR A 503 -7.53 -10.60 -21.65
CA THR A 503 -7.89 -9.32 -21.00
C THR A 503 -7.50 -9.27 -19.52
N HIS A 504 -6.54 -10.11 -19.14
CA HIS A 504 -6.13 -10.41 -17.78
C HIS A 504 -7.30 -10.48 -16.77
N ASN A 505 -8.26 -11.36 -17.09
CA ASN A 505 -9.47 -11.68 -16.30
C ASN A 505 -10.64 -10.68 -16.38
N LEU A 506 -10.51 -9.51 -17.01
CA LEU A 506 -11.64 -8.57 -17.10
C LEU A 506 -12.83 -9.16 -17.87
N ALA A 507 -12.61 -9.79 -19.02
CA ALA A 507 -13.65 -10.50 -19.75
C ALA A 507 -14.21 -11.71 -18.99
N THR A 508 -13.39 -12.36 -18.15
CA THR A 508 -13.86 -13.46 -17.30
C THR A 508 -14.81 -12.94 -16.22
N LEU A 509 -14.48 -11.82 -15.58
CA LEU A 509 -15.38 -11.17 -14.61
C LEU A 509 -16.68 -10.72 -15.28
N VAL A 510 -16.62 -10.11 -16.46
CA VAL A 510 -17.83 -9.63 -17.14
C VAL A 510 -18.66 -10.79 -17.68
N GLY A 511 -18.05 -11.68 -18.47
CA GLY A 511 -18.77 -12.71 -19.22
C GLY A 511 -19.13 -13.97 -18.43
N ARG A 512 -18.44 -14.27 -17.32
CA ARG A 512 -18.73 -15.47 -16.49
C ARG A 512 -19.24 -15.14 -15.10
N VAL A 513 -18.75 -14.07 -14.49
CA VAL A 513 -19.22 -13.63 -13.16
C VAL A 513 -20.39 -12.65 -13.26
N GLY A 514 -20.54 -11.91 -14.38
CA GLY A 514 -21.64 -10.98 -14.56
C GLY A 514 -21.49 -9.68 -13.76
N ILE A 515 -20.25 -9.20 -13.56
CA ILE A 515 -20.03 -7.92 -12.84
C ILE A 515 -20.66 -6.74 -13.61
N SER A 516 -21.28 -5.82 -12.88
CA SER A 516 -21.79 -4.56 -13.43
C SER A 516 -21.38 -3.38 -12.53
N PRO A 517 -20.19 -2.82 -12.74
CA PRO A 517 -19.69 -1.72 -11.92
C PRO A 517 -20.61 -0.49 -11.90
N ALA A 518 -21.01 -0.04 -10.72
CA ALA A 518 -21.94 1.07 -10.54
C ALA A 518 -21.52 2.40 -11.21
N PRO A 519 -20.22 2.79 -11.26
CA PRO A 519 -19.80 4.00 -11.98
C PRO A 519 -20.02 3.94 -13.50
N GLY A 520 -20.25 2.75 -14.06
CA GLY A 520 -20.36 2.53 -15.49
C GLY A 520 -19.01 2.43 -16.21
N TRP A 521 -19.00 1.79 -17.38
CA TRP A 521 -17.77 1.50 -18.13
C TRP A 521 -17.05 2.77 -18.60
N ALA A 522 -17.79 3.83 -18.98
CA ALA A 522 -17.18 5.08 -19.41
C ALA A 522 -16.40 5.78 -18.28
N ASP A 523 -16.94 5.82 -17.06
CA ASP A 523 -16.22 6.40 -15.94
C ASP A 523 -14.97 5.59 -15.58
N LEU A 524 -15.04 4.25 -15.62
CA LEU A 524 -13.88 3.39 -15.42
C LEU A 524 -12.81 3.64 -16.49
N ALA A 525 -13.18 3.76 -17.77
CA ALA A 525 -12.25 4.11 -18.84
C ALA A 525 -11.55 5.45 -18.58
N ARG A 526 -12.29 6.47 -18.14
CA ARG A 526 -11.73 7.77 -17.77
C ARG A 526 -10.72 7.66 -16.62
N ARG A 527 -11.05 6.92 -15.56
CA ARG A 527 -10.15 6.70 -14.40
C ARG A 527 -8.89 5.94 -14.79
N CYS A 528 -9.00 4.94 -15.68
CA CYS A 528 -7.84 4.28 -16.28
C CYS A 528 -6.95 5.28 -17.00
N PHE A 529 -7.54 6.16 -17.81
CA PHE A 529 -6.76 7.16 -18.55
C PHE A 529 -6.07 8.16 -17.63
N THR A 530 -6.72 8.62 -16.56
CA THR A 530 -6.05 9.43 -15.53
C THR A 530 -4.84 8.70 -14.94
N THR A 531 -4.93 7.38 -14.73
CA THR A 531 -3.80 6.55 -14.27
C THR A 531 -2.67 6.49 -15.31
N VAL A 532 -2.99 6.38 -16.61
CA VAL A 532 -2.01 6.47 -17.72
C VAL A 532 -1.27 7.80 -17.69
N CYS A 533 -1.99 8.91 -17.53
CA CYS A 533 -1.39 10.24 -17.45
C CYS A 533 -0.48 10.39 -16.22
N LEU A 534 -0.94 9.95 -15.04
CA LEU A 534 -0.17 10.02 -13.79
C LEU A 534 1.13 9.20 -13.83
N THR A 535 1.07 7.98 -14.38
CA THR A 535 2.24 7.10 -14.53
C THR A 535 3.21 7.64 -15.57
N THR A 536 2.70 8.16 -16.69
CA THR A 536 3.50 8.80 -17.75
C THR A 536 4.15 10.10 -17.26
N ALA A 537 3.48 10.90 -16.44
CA ALA A 537 4.07 12.10 -15.84
C ALA A 537 5.34 11.79 -15.06
N ARG A 538 5.35 10.65 -14.35
CA ARG A 538 6.45 10.17 -13.50
C ARG A 538 7.61 9.51 -14.25
N THR A 539 7.51 9.30 -15.56
CA THR A 539 8.63 8.74 -16.35
C THR A 539 9.72 9.78 -16.60
N GLN A 540 9.36 11.07 -16.65
CA GLN A 540 10.29 12.17 -16.89
C GLN A 540 11.33 12.27 -15.75
N GLY A 541 12.62 12.22 -16.10
CA GLY A 541 13.71 12.31 -15.13
C GLY A 541 13.86 11.06 -14.23
N ASN A 542 13.12 9.99 -14.49
CA ASN A 542 13.25 8.74 -13.75
C ASN A 542 14.36 7.89 -14.38
N PRO A 543 15.42 7.51 -13.62
CA PRO A 543 16.50 6.69 -14.14
C PRO A 543 16.08 5.25 -14.50
N ARG A 544 14.89 4.79 -14.07
CA ARG A 544 14.35 3.44 -14.31
C ARG A 544 12.86 3.51 -14.70
N PRO A 545 12.51 4.05 -15.87
CA PRO A 545 11.12 4.36 -16.24
C PRO A 545 10.30 3.14 -16.66
N LEU A 546 10.93 1.99 -16.93
CA LEU A 546 10.27 0.83 -17.54
C LEU A 546 9.11 0.26 -16.71
N SER A 547 9.22 0.25 -15.38
CA SER A 547 8.11 -0.20 -14.52
C SER A 547 6.89 0.72 -14.66
N LEU A 548 7.11 2.03 -14.71
CA LEU A 548 6.03 3.01 -14.88
C LEU A 548 5.39 2.93 -16.27
N ILE A 549 6.19 2.65 -17.29
CA ILE A 549 5.70 2.42 -18.65
C ILE A 549 4.83 1.15 -18.69
N LYS A 550 5.24 0.09 -18.01
CA LYS A 550 4.46 -1.13 -17.85
C LYS A 550 3.11 -0.85 -17.16
N ASP A 551 3.13 -0.07 -16.08
CA ASP A 551 1.92 0.34 -15.36
C ASP A 551 1.00 1.21 -16.25
N ALA A 552 1.57 2.11 -17.06
CA ALA A 552 0.81 2.91 -18.03
C ALA A 552 0.16 2.02 -19.10
N ALA A 553 0.87 1.03 -19.63
CA ALA A 553 0.32 0.07 -20.59
C ALA A 553 -0.76 -0.82 -19.97
N TYR A 554 -0.64 -1.17 -18.69
CA TYR A 554 -1.68 -1.89 -17.95
C TYR A 554 -2.96 -1.07 -17.85
N ALA A 555 -2.86 0.18 -17.36
CA ALA A 555 -3.99 1.08 -17.28
C ALA A 555 -4.61 1.35 -18.66
N TRP A 556 -3.79 1.50 -19.71
CA TRP A 556 -4.26 1.69 -21.07
C TRP A 556 -5.05 0.47 -21.59
N ARG A 557 -4.57 -0.75 -21.36
CA ARG A 557 -5.30 -1.98 -21.73
C ARG A 557 -6.69 -2.03 -21.08
N GLN A 558 -6.78 -1.68 -19.80
CA GLN A 558 -8.06 -1.66 -19.09
C GLN A 558 -8.97 -0.55 -19.62
N MET A 559 -8.43 0.63 -19.93
CA MET A 559 -9.19 1.70 -20.60
C MET A 559 -9.80 1.21 -21.92
N VAL A 560 -9.00 0.60 -22.80
CA VAL A 560 -9.49 0.09 -24.10
C VAL A 560 -10.54 -1.00 -23.91
N PHE A 561 -10.38 -1.86 -22.89
CA PHE A 561 -11.40 -2.85 -22.53
C PHE A 561 -12.72 -2.19 -22.12
N HIS A 562 -12.70 -1.23 -21.19
CA HIS A 562 -13.91 -0.54 -20.74
C HIS A 562 -14.57 0.28 -21.87
N LEU A 563 -13.78 0.95 -22.71
CA LEU A 563 -14.28 1.62 -23.91
C LEU A 563 -15.01 0.65 -24.85
N SER A 564 -14.55 -0.60 -24.94
CA SER A 564 -15.14 -1.62 -25.80
C SER A 564 -16.48 -2.15 -25.30
N LEU A 565 -16.80 -1.90 -24.02
CA LEU A 565 -18.10 -2.21 -23.42
C LEU A 565 -19.07 -1.01 -23.42
N CYS A 566 -18.61 0.17 -23.86
CA CYS A 566 -19.45 1.35 -24.02
C CYS A 566 -20.24 1.31 -25.33
N GLY A 567 -21.39 2.00 -25.37
CA GLY A 567 -22.11 2.23 -26.63
C GLY A 567 -21.30 3.11 -27.61
N PRO A 568 -21.54 3.04 -28.93
CA PRO A 568 -20.73 3.74 -29.93
C PRO A 568 -20.63 5.26 -29.73
N GLU A 569 -21.72 5.92 -29.37
CA GLU A 569 -21.71 7.36 -29.13
C GLU A 569 -20.92 7.75 -27.87
N GLU A 570 -21.07 6.98 -26.80
CA GLU A 570 -20.37 7.23 -25.54
C GLU A 570 -18.87 6.98 -25.70
N GLN A 571 -18.50 5.92 -26.43
CA GLN A 571 -17.13 5.62 -26.82
C GLN A 571 -16.53 6.78 -27.63
N ALA A 572 -17.23 7.28 -28.65
CA ALA A 572 -16.76 8.40 -29.46
C ALA A 572 -16.59 9.69 -28.64
N ARG A 573 -17.58 10.02 -27.80
CA ARG A 573 -17.51 11.18 -26.89
C ARG A 573 -16.32 11.09 -25.93
N LEU A 574 -16.05 9.91 -25.36
CA LEU A 574 -14.95 9.75 -24.42
C LEU A 574 -13.59 9.87 -25.11
N ILE A 575 -13.41 9.22 -26.27
CA ILE A 575 -12.17 9.29 -27.06
C ILE A 575 -11.85 10.72 -27.49
N ALA A 576 -12.87 11.50 -27.89
CA ALA A 576 -12.70 12.90 -28.28
C ALA A 576 -12.20 13.79 -27.13
N ARG A 577 -12.50 13.44 -25.87
CA ARG A 577 -12.17 14.23 -24.69
C ARG A 577 -10.88 13.80 -23.98
N LEU A 578 -10.18 12.78 -24.47
CA LEU A 578 -8.92 12.32 -23.83
C LEU A 578 -7.85 13.42 -23.83
N ASP A 579 -7.81 14.28 -24.85
CA ASP A 579 -6.84 15.39 -24.89
C ASP A 579 -7.08 16.38 -23.74
N GLU A 580 -8.34 16.62 -23.35
CA GLU A 580 -8.69 17.47 -22.19
C GLU A 580 -8.07 16.95 -20.90
N GLU A 581 -8.04 15.63 -20.71
CA GLU A 581 -7.43 15.02 -19.53
C GLU A 581 -5.90 15.16 -19.60
N THR A 582 -5.26 14.92 -20.75
CA THR A 582 -3.80 15.12 -20.87
C THR A 582 -3.37 16.57 -20.58
N ALA A 583 -4.20 17.55 -20.92
CA ALA A 583 -3.94 18.96 -20.70
C ALA A 583 -3.93 19.36 -19.21
N ARG A 584 -4.45 18.51 -18.31
CA ARG A 584 -4.39 18.71 -16.85
C ARG A 584 -3.06 18.27 -16.23
N HIS A 585 -2.20 17.61 -16.99
CA HIS A 585 -0.90 17.11 -16.56
C HIS A 585 0.24 17.95 -17.19
N PRO A 586 1.50 17.81 -16.74
CA PRO A 586 2.62 18.51 -17.35
C PRO A 586 2.70 18.30 -18.87
N ALA A 587 3.13 19.32 -19.62
CA ALA A 587 3.06 19.34 -21.09
C ALA A 587 3.71 18.13 -21.79
N HIS A 588 4.75 17.54 -21.20
CA HIS A 588 5.40 16.35 -21.76
C HIS A 588 4.49 15.12 -21.81
N VAL A 589 3.45 15.05 -20.97
CA VAL A 589 2.49 13.93 -20.97
C VAL A 589 1.70 13.88 -22.27
N ALA A 590 1.16 15.02 -22.72
CA ALA A 590 0.42 15.10 -23.98
C ALA A 590 1.31 14.71 -25.17
N VAL A 591 2.55 15.21 -25.22
CA VAL A 591 3.53 14.88 -26.27
C VAL A 591 3.86 13.38 -26.27
N ARG A 592 4.14 12.80 -25.10
CA ARG A 592 4.46 11.37 -24.97
C ARG A 592 3.29 10.47 -25.35
N LEU A 593 2.04 10.85 -25.03
CA LEU A 593 0.86 10.01 -25.30
C LEU A 593 0.25 10.23 -26.70
N ALA A 594 0.63 11.28 -27.43
CA ALA A 594 0.07 11.59 -28.74
C ALA A 594 0.08 10.40 -29.74
N PRO A 595 1.16 9.61 -29.89
CA PRO A 595 1.14 8.45 -30.78
C PRO A 595 0.10 7.38 -30.37
N ALA A 596 -0.05 7.12 -29.07
CA ALA A 596 -1.03 6.15 -28.57
C ALA A 596 -2.47 6.62 -28.79
N LEU A 597 -2.74 7.91 -28.56
CA LEU A 597 -4.05 8.53 -28.80
C LEU A 597 -4.42 8.55 -30.28
N THR A 598 -3.47 8.83 -31.17
CA THR A 598 -3.67 8.72 -32.62
C THR A 598 -4.03 7.29 -33.02
N GLY A 599 -3.30 6.29 -32.52
CA GLY A 599 -3.59 4.88 -32.78
C GLY A 599 -4.97 4.45 -32.26
N LEU A 600 -5.40 4.95 -31.10
CA LEU A 600 -6.73 4.68 -30.55
C LEU A 600 -7.83 5.23 -31.46
N ARG A 601 -7.69 6.47 -31.93
CA ARG A 601 -8.66 7.11 -32.84
C ARG A 601 -8.76 6.37 -34.17
N GLN A 602 -7.63 5.91 -34.70
CA GLN A 602 -7.61 5.12 -35.94
C GLN A 602 -8.35 3.80 -35.77
N ALA A 603 -8.09 3.06 -34.69
CA ALA A 603 -8.81 1.81 -34.41
C ALA A 603 -10.32 2.03 -34.18
N ALA A 604 -10.69 3.15 -33.54
CA ALA A 604 -12.08 3.55 -33.36
C ALA A 604 -12.77 3.88 -34.70
N ALA A 605 -12.05 4.48 -35.64
CA ALA A 605 -12.51 4.73 -37.00
C ALA A 605 -12.44 3.49 -37.93
N GLY A 606 -12.05 2.33 -37.43
CA GLY A 606 -11.95 1.08 -38.19
C GLY A 606 -10.63 0.86 -38.95
N GLY A 607 -9.65 1.76 -38.79
CA GLY A 607 -8.31 1.65 -39.36
C GLY A 607 -7.30 0.90 -38.48
N SER A 608 -6.06 0.81 -38.97
CA SER A 608 -4.94 0.23 -38.20
C SER A 608 -4.41 1.23 -37.16
N PRO A 609 -4.17 0.81 -35.90
CA PRO A 609 -3.63 1.67 -34.84
C PRO A 609 -2.15 2.05 -35.01
N GLU A 610 -1.44 1.44 -35.97
CA GLU A 610 -0.03 1.71 -36.28
C GLU A 610 0.14 2.58 -37.54
N ALA A 611 -0.95 3.10 -38.11
CA ALA A 611 -0.91 3.91 -39.33
C ALA A 611 -0.64 5.39 -39.01
N GLY A 612 -0.14 6.19 -39.97
CA GLY A 612 -0.15 7.66 -39.88
C GLY A 612 0.42 8.27 -38.59
N GLY A 613 1.47 7.67 -38.01
CA GLY A 613 2.10 8.11 -36.75
C GLY A 613 1.41 7.62 -35.47
N GLY A 614 0.32 6.86 -35.58
CA GLY A 614 -0.29 6.10 -34.49
C GLY A 614 0.61 4.96 -34.02
N ARG A 615 0.48 4.61 -32.73
CA ARG A 615 1.16 3.46 -32.13
C ARG A 615 0.25 2.70 -31.18
N ARG A 616 0.38 1.37 -31.12
CA ARG A 616 -0.18 0.61 -30.00
C ARG A 616 0.66 0.83 -28.75
N LEU A 617 -0.01 1.08 -27.63
CA LEU A 617 0.65 1.18 -26.34
C LEU A 617 0.80 -0.22 -25.71
N LEU A 618 2.04 -0.69 -25.72
CA LEU A 618 2.52 -1.92 -25.09
C LEU A 618 3.53 -1.56 -24.00
N GLY A 619 3.70 -2.40 -22.98
CA GLY A 619 4.60 -2.19 -21.85
C GLY A 619 5.95 -2.86 -22.01
N TRP A 620 6.05 -3.91 -22.84
CA TRP A 620 7.28 -4.65 -23.06
C TRP A 620 7.88 -4.40 -24.44
N THR A 621 9.21 -4.37 -24.47
CA THR A 621 9.99 -4.19 -25.69
C THR A 621 11.39 -4.79 -25.50
N THR A 622 12.00 -5.26 -26.58
CA THR A 622 13.40 -5.68 -26.65
C THR A 622 14.34 -4.53 -27.05
N GLU A 623 13.77 -3.36 -27.38
CA GLU A 623 14.49 -2.14 -27.79
C GLU A 623 14.20 -0.97 -26.84
N ALA A 624 14.79 0.20 -27.10
CA ALA A 624 14.50 1.41 -26.32
C ALA A 624 13.03 1.84 -26.48
N HIS A 625 12.26 1.77 -25.38
CA HIS A 625 10.84 2.10 -25.37
C HIS A 625 10.58 3.56 -25.76
N TRP A 626 9.66 3.80 -26.70
CA TRP A 626 9.39 5.14 -27.23
C TRP A 626 8.80 6.11 -26.18
N LEU A 627 8.00 5.63 -25.22
CA LEU A 627 7.57 6.44 -24.06
C LEU A 627 8.68 6.88 -23.11
N ALA A 628 9.88 6.30 -23.21
CA ALA A 628 11.03 6.71 -22.39
C ALA A 628 11.85 7.84 -23.03
N ARG A 629 11.59 8.16 -24.31
CA ARG A 629 12.35 9.14 -25.09
C ARG A 629 11.88 10.56 -24.86
#